data_AF-X0Y444-F1
#
_entry.id   AF-X0Y444-F1
#
_cell.length_a   1.000
_cell.length_b   1.000
_cell.length_c   1.000
_cell.angle_alpha   90.00
_cell.angle_beta   90.00
_cell.angle_gamma   90.00
#
_symmetry.space_group_name_H-M   'P 1'
#
loop_
_entity.id
_entity.type
_entity.pdbx_description
1 polymer ?
#
loop_
_entity_poly.entity_id
_entity_poly.type
_entity_poly.pdbx_seq_one_letter_code
_entity_poly.pdbx_strand_id
1 'polypeptide(L)'
;MKVLLVCPQYPDTLWSFKHSLRFISKRANFPPLGLLTVAAMLPPEWVKKLVDMNTDPLNNDDIKWADYVFISAMAVQQHSAREVINRCKKFGSKIVAGGPLFTTGYEHFGFDDIDHL
;
A
#
# COMPACT_ATOMS: atom_id res chain seq x y z
N MET A 1 -15.47 7.98 8.79
CA MET A 1 -14.07 7.55 8.98
C MET A 1 -13.29 7.82 7.70
N LYS A 2 -12.01 8.19 7.81
CA LYS A 2 -11.10 8.46 6.70
C LYS A 2 -10.11 7.31 6.57
N VAL A 3 -10.10 6.65 5.42
CA VAL A 3 -9.21 5.52 5.16
C VAL A 3 -8.31 5.84 3.98
N LEU A 4 -7.01 5.67 4.19
CA LEU A 4 -6.01 5.72 3.14
C LEU A 4 -5.63 4.30 2.74
N LEU A 5 -5.82 3.95 1.47
CA LEU A 5 -5.39 2.70 0.88
C LEU A 5 -4.05 2.94 0.17
N VAL A 6 -3.02 2.15 0.48
CA VAL A 6 -1.67 2.32 -0.04
C VAL A 6 -1.21 1.04 -0.73
N CYS A 7 -0.88 1.16 -2.02
CA CYS A 7 -0.10 0.14 -2.71
C CYS A 7 1.38 0.58 -2.70
N PRO A 8 2.28 -0.14 -2.01
CA PRO A 8 3.70 0.19 -1.99
C PRO A 8 4.34 0.11 -3.36
N GLN A 9 5.51 0.69 -3.51
CA GLN A 9 6.19 0.74 -4.80
C GLN A 9 6.86 -0.62 -5.11
N TYR A 10 6.76 -1.08 -6.36
CA TYR A 10 7.60 -2.16 -6.86
C TYR A 10 9.06 -1.70 -6.96
N PRO A 11 10.03 -2.52 -6.52
CA PRO A 11 11.43 -2.23 -6.80
C PRO A 11 11.70 -2.31 -8.30
N ASP A 12 12.75 -1.62 -8.74
CA ASP A 12 13.20 -1.68 -10.14
C ASP A 12 13.72 -3.10 -10.45
N THR A 13 12.89 -3.86 -11.15
CA THR A 13 13.13 -5.26 -11.49
C THR A 13 12.63 -5.51 -12.91
N LEU A 14 13.09 -6.61 -13.53
CA LEU A 14 12.62 -7.03 -14.86
C LEU A 14 11.09 -7.06 -14.96
N TRP A 15 10.41 -7.56 -13.92
CA TRP A 15 8.96 -7.72 -13.86
C TRP A 15 8.19 -6.43 -13.55
N SER A 16 8.87 -5.39 -13.06
CA SER A 16 8.26 -4.08 -12.84
C SER A 16 7.97 -3.35 -14.16
N PHE A 17 8.67 -3.72 -15.24
CA PHE A 17 8.65 -3.06 -16.54
C PHE A 17 8.83 -1.53 -16.45
N LYS A 18 9.44 -1.02 -15.38
CA LYS A 18 9.46 0.41 -15.04
C LYS A 18 9.96 1.30 -16.19
N HIS A 19 10.98 0.82 -16.90
CA HIS A 19 11.56 1.51 -18.07
C HIS A 19 10.73 1.28 -19.34
N SER A 20 10.17 0.07 -19.50
CA SER A 20 9.42 -0.33 -20.70
C SER A 20 8.02 0.29 -20.77
N LEU A 21 7.37 0.51 -19.61
CA LEU A 21 6.01 1.06 -19.53
C LEU A 21 5.89 2.45 -20.17
N ARG A 22 6.99 3.23 -20.17
CA ARG A 22 7.04 4.55 -20.81
C ARG A 22 6.81 4.47 -22.32
N PHE A 23 7.28 3.42 -22.99
CA PHE A 23 7.10 3.25 -24.43
C PHE A 23 5.64 2.97 -24.81
N ILE A 24 4.83 2.46 -23.87
CA ILE A 24 3.40 2.23 -24.07
C ILE A 24 2.54 3.26 -23.34
N SER A 25 3.13 4.39 -22.92
CA SER A 25 2.45 5.49 -22.21
C SER A 25 1.69 5.05 -20.93
N LYS A 26 2.20 4.05 -20.22
CA LYS A 26 1.64 3.58 -18.94
C LYS A 26 2.55 3.97 -17.77
N ARG A 27 1.93 4.26 -16.62
CA ARG A 27 2.64 4.56 -15.35
C ARG A 27 2.79 3.33 -14.44
N ALA A 28 1.89 2.36 -14.55
CA ALA A 28 1.94 1.10 -13.81
C ALA A 28 1.50 -0.06 -14.69
N ASN A 29 1.99 -1.27 -14.36
CA ASN A 29 1.66 -2.48 -15.10
C ASN A 29 0.26 -3.01 -14.74
N PHE A 30 -0.10 -2.94 -13.46
CA PHE A 30 -1.37 -3.42 -12.93
C PHE A 30 -1.94 -2.42 -11.92
N PRO A 31 -3.27 -2.20 -11.90
CA PRO A 31 -3.91 -1.46 -10.83
C PRO A 31 -3.90 -2.28 -9.52
N PRO A 32 -3.97 -1.62 -8.34
CA PRO A 32 -4.03 -2.30 -7.05
C PRO A 32 -5.42 -2.88 -6.78
N LEU A 33 -5.81 -3.91 -7.57
CA LEU A 33 -7.16 -4.46 -7.59
C LEU A 33 -7.63 -4.95 -6.21
N GLY A 34 -6.76 -5.57 -5.42
CA GLY A 34 -7.09 -6.01 -4.07
C GLY A 34 -7.58 -4.87 -3.17
N LEU A 35 -6.90 -3.72 -3.20
CA LEU A 35 -7.29 -2.54 -2.43
C LEU A 35 -8.59 -1.93 -2.98
N LEU A 36 -8.76 -1.89 -4.30
CA LEU A 36 -10.00 -1.38 -4.92
C LEU A 36 -11.22 -2.23 -4.54
N THR A 37 -11.07 -3.55 -4.49
CA THR A 37 -12.12 -4.47 -4.04
C THR A 37 -12.46 -4.23 -2.57
N VAL A 38 -11.47 -4.11 -1.69
CA VAL A 38 -11.70 -3.80 -0.27
C VAL A 38 -12.37 -2.43 -0.12
N ALA A 39 -11.92 -1.42 -0.86
CA ALA A 39 -12.51 -0.07 -0.83
C ALA A 39 -14.01 -0.09 -1.18
N ALA A 40 -14.43 -0.94 -2.11
CA ALA A 40 -15.83 -1.12 -2.47
C ALA A 40 -16.67 -1.81 -1.38
N MET A 41 -16.04 -2.67 -0.55
CA MET A 41 -16.69 -3.38 0.56
C MET A 41 -16.78 -2.54 1.84
N LEU A 42 -15.94 -1.51 1.98
CA LEU A 42 -15.99 -0.61 3.14
C LEU A 42 -17.30 0.20 3.17
N PRO A 43 -17.79 0.59 4.36
CA PRO A 43 -19.02 1.35 4.49
C PRO A 43 -19.07 2.59 3.56
N PRO A 44 -20.22 2.89 2.94
CA PRO A 44 -20.33 3.93 1.93
C PRO A 44 -20.07 5.35 2.48
N GLU A 45 -20.32 5.58 3.76
CA GLU A 45 -20.09 6.85 4.45
C GLU A 45 -18.62 7.12 4.80
N TRP A 46 -17.73 6.14 4.59
CA TRP A 46 -16.30 6.33 4.81
C TRP A 46 -15.67 7.08 3.64
N VAL A 47 -14.85 8.08 3.97
CA VAL A 47 -14.07 8.82 2.98
C VAL A 47 -12.82 8.02 2.67
N LYS A 48 -12.66 7.64 1.40
CA LYS A 48 -11.63 6.71 0.94
C LYS A 48 -10.67 7.45 0.02
N LYS A 49 -9.37 7.28 0.23
CA LYS A 49 -8.31 7.78 -0.65
C LYS A 49 -7.39 6.62 -1.01
N LEU A 50 -7.09 6.46 -2.30
CA LEU A 50 -6.09 5.48 -2.77
C LEU A 50 -4.81 6.21 -3.17
N VAL A 51 -3.67 5.67 -2.77
CA VAL A 51 -2.35 6.05 -3.27
C VAL A 51 -1.66 4.79 -3.80
N ASP A 52 -1.46 4.76 -5.11
CA ASP A 52 -0.59 3.79 -5.76
C ASP A 52 0.80 4.40 -5.94
N MET A 53 1.77 3.97 -5.11
CA MET A 53 3.15 4.48 -5.11
C MET A 53 3.93 4.18 -6.39
N ASN A 54 3.36 3.38 -7.30
CA ASN A 54 3.91 3.15 -8.63
C ASN A 54 3.54 4.28 -9.60
N THR A 55 2.51 5.07 -9.28
CA THR A 55 2.01 6.15 -10.14
C THR A 55 2.15 7.53 -9.52
N ASP A 56 1.94 7.66 -8.21
CA ASP A 56 1.89 8.92 -7.48
C ASP A 56 2.59 8.78 -6.11
N PRO A 57 3.28 9.81 -5.59
CA PRO A 57 4.00 9.70 -4.32
C PRO A 57 3.04 9.66 -3.12
N LEU A 58 3.39 8.88 -2.10
CA LEU A 58 2.72 8.93 -0.79
C LEU A 58 3.21 10.12 0.01
N ASN A 59 2.34 11.09 0.29
CA ASN A 59 2.68 12.26 1.10
C ASN A 59 2.42 12.01 2.59
N ASN A 60 3.17 12.68 3.46
CA ASN A 60 2.97 12.55 4.91
C ASN A 60 1.60 13.08 5.36
N ASP A 61 1.06 14.08 4.66
CA ASP A 61 -0.25 14.64 4.98
C ASP A 61 -1.39 13.68 4.65
N ASP A 62 -1.19 12.76 3.70
CA ASP A 62 -2.14 11.68 3.42
C ASP A 62 -2.26 10.74 4.62
N ILE A 63 -1.12 10.40 5.22
CA ILE A 63 -1.04 9.50 6.38
C ILE A 63 -1.67 10.17 7.61
N LYS A 64 -1.31 11.44 7.88
CA LYS A 64 -1.88 12.20 9.01
C LYS A 64 -3.38 12.46 8.88
N TRP A 65 -3.88 12.55 7.65
CA TRP A 65 -5.30 12.75 7.38
C TRP A 65 -6.15 11.52 7.70
N ALA A 66 -5.56 10.32 7.65
CA ALA A 66 -6.27 9.06 7.75
C ALA A 66 -6.44 8.58 9.19
N ASP A 67 -7.63 8.07 9.51
CA ASP A 67 -7.89 7.34 10.76
C ASP A 67 -7.25 5.94 10.70
N TYR A 68 -7.25 5.33 9.50
CA TYR A 68 -6.64 4.04 9.21
C TYR A 68 -5.89 4.06 7.88
N VAL A 69 -4.77 3.34 7.83
CA VAL A 69 -3.99 3.11 6.62
C VAL A 69 -4.04 1.62 6.27
N PHE A 70 -4.66 1.32 5.13
CA PHE A 70 -4.79 -0.02 4.59
C PHE A 70 -3.66 -0.27 3.59
N ILE A 71 -2.80 -1.25 3.84
CA ILE A 71 -1.63 -1.53 3.01
C ILE A 71 -1.82 -2.89 2.35
N SER A 72 -1.63 -2.96 1.02
CA SER A 72 -1.54 -4.25 0.33
C SER A 72 -0.29 -4.37 -0.51
N ALA A 73 0.44 -5.47 -0.30
CA ALA A 73 1.77 -5.66 -0.87
C ALA A 73 2.03 -7.12 -1.26
N MET A 74 2.82 -7.27 -2.32
CA MET A 74 3.46 -8.50 -2.75
C MET A 74 4.80 -8.68 -2.02
N ALA A 75 5.31 -9.91 -1.93
CA ALA A 75 6.60 -10.20 -1.26
C ALA A 75 7.75 -9.31 -1.76
N VAL A 76 7.82 -9.06 -3.07
CA VAL A 76 8.84 -8.20 -3.70
C VAL A 76 8.79 -6.73 -3.23
N GLN A 77 7.65 -6.28 -2.68
CA GLN A 77 7.45 -4.91 -2.18
C GLN A 77 7.81 -4.77 -0.69
N GLN A 78 8.40 -5.79 -0.06
CA GLN A 78 8.71 -5.81 1.38
C GLN A 78 9.39 -4.54 1.90
N HIS A 79 10.41 -4.05 1.20
CA HIS A 79 11.14 -2.85 1.63
C HIS A 79 10.27 -1.59 1.57
N SER A 80 9.52 -1.40 0.48
CA SER A 80 8.61 -0.25 0.34
C SER A 80 7.45 -0.33 1.34
N ALA A 81 6.89 -1.52 1.58
CA ALA A 81 5.87 -1.73 2.61
C ALA A 81 6.39 -1.37 4.01
N ARG A 82 7.62 -1.76 4.35
CA ARG A 82 8.27 -1.39 5.61
C ARG A 82 8.43 0.14 5.74
N GLU A 83 8.81 0.83 4.67
CA GLU A 83 8.90 2.30 4.69
C GLU A 83 7.55 2.95 5.01
N VAL A 84 6.48 2.49 4.37
CA VAL A 84 5.11 2.98 4.62
C VAL A 84 4.72 2.76 6.08
N ILE A 85 4.93 1.55 6.61
CA ILE A 85 4.61 1.19 8.00
C ILE A 85 5.37 2.07 8.99
N ASN A 86 6.68 2.27 8.78
CA ASN A 86 7.48 3.14 9.64
C ASN A 86 6.95 4.58 9.65
N ARG A 87 6.48 5.09 8.50
CA ARG A 87 5.87 6.42 8.41
C ARG A 87 4.52 6.47 9.13
N CYS A 88 3.66 5.46 8.96
CA CYS A 88 2.39 5.35 9.70
C CYS A 88 2.62 5.37 11.21
N LYS A 89 3.58 4.59 11.70
CA LYS A 89 3.95 4.56 13.12
C LYS A 89 4.44 5.90 13.64
N LYS A 90 5.30 6.57 12.88
CA LYS A 90 5.80 7.90 13.24
C LYS A 90 4.66 8.90 13.45
N PHE A 91 3.55 8.76 12.72
CA PHE A 91 2.39 9.64 12.84
C PHE A 91 1.25 9.08 13.71
N GLY A 92 1.41 7.88 14.27
CA GLY A 92 0.41 7.24 15.13
C GLY A 92 -0.85 6.76 14.40
N SER A 93 -0.79 6.59 13.07
CA SER A 93 -1.91 6.07 12.29
C SER A 93 -2.04 4.55 12.46
N LYS A 94 -3.27 4.05 12.62
CA LYS A 94 -3.54 2.61 12.70
C LYS A 94 -3.38 1.93 11.35
N ILE A 95 -2.81 0.74 11.34
CA ILE A 95 -2.40 0.01 10.15
C ILE A 95 -3.22 -1.27 10.01
N VAL A 96 -3.83 -1.46 8.85
CA VAL A 96 -4.44 -2.73 8.43
C VAL A 96 -3.66 -3.23 7.22
N ALA A 97 -3.13 -4.45 7.26
CA ALA A 97 -2.27 -4.94 6.19
C ALA A 97 -2.75 -6.29 5.63
N GLY A 98 -2.74 -6.44 4.31
CA GLY A 98 -3.17 -7.68 3.68
C GLY A 98 -2.56 -7.93 2.30
N GLY A 99 -2.78 -9.12 1.76
CA GLY A 99 -2.17 -9.56 0.50
C GLY A 99 -0.89 -10.36 0.71
N PRO A 100 -0.24 -10.82 -0.39
CA PRO A 100 0.70 -11.94 -0.33
C PRO A 100 1.89 -11.73 0.60
N LEU A 101 2.43 -10.51 0.71
CA LEU A 101 3.54 -10.25 1.65
C LEU A 101 3.18 -10.61 3.09
N PHE A 102 1.97 -10.25 3.51
CA PHE A 102 1.53 -10.38 4.89
C PHE A 102 0.93 -11.77 5.15
N THR A 103 0.23 -12.37 4.18
CA THR A 103 -0.40 -13.69 4.39
C THR A 103 0.58 -14.86 4.36
N THR A 104 1.72 -14.77 3.65
CA THR A 104 2.64 -15.91 3.50
C THR A 104 3.80 -15.92 4.49
N GLY A 105 3.97 -14.91 5.35
CA GLY A 105 5.10 -14.89 6.30
C GLY A 105 5.25 -13.64 7.16
N TYR A 106 4.16 -13.08 7.70
CA TYR A 106 4.21 -11.83 8.48
C TYR A 106 5.23 -11.89 9.64
N GLU A 107 5.33 -13.01 10.37
CA GLU A 107 6.28 -13.21 11.48
C GLU A 107 7.73 -13.28 10.99
N HIS A 108 7.96 -13.90 9.83
CA HIS A 108 9.30 -14.06 9.27
C HIS A 108 9.86 -12.76 8.68
N PHE A 109 8.99 -11.84 8.26
CA PHE A 109 9.38 -10.57 7.64
C PHE A 109 9.35 -9.37 8.62
N GLY A 110 9.17 -9.63 9.91
CA GLY A 110 9.24 -8.65 11.00
C GLY A 110 8.07 -7.67 11.03
N PHE A 111 6.89 -8.07 10.53
CA PHE A 111 5.66 -7.26 10.50
C PHE A 111 4.72 -7.56 11.68
N ASP A 112 5.27 -8.03 12.80
CA ASP A 112 4.59 -8.23 14.09
C ASP A 112 4.07 -6.92 14.71
N ASP A 113 4.41 -5.82 14.08
CA ASP A 113 4.29 -4.48 14.58
C ASP A 113 3.12 -3.70 13.92
N ILE A 114 2.28 -4.40 13.16
CA ILE A 114 1.04 -3.92 12.50
C ILE A 114 -0.17 -4.18 13.40
N ASP A 115 -1.17 -3.28 13.39
CA ASP A 115 -2.33 -3.39 14.27
C ASP A 115 -3.32 -4.50 13.87
N HIS A 116 -3.53 -4.71 12.56
CA HIS A 116 -4.49 -5.68 12.02
C HIS A 116 -3.98 -6.35 10.74
N LEU A 117 -4.25 -7.65 10.60
CA LEU A 117 -4.03 -8.48 9.40
C LEU A 117 -5.36 -8.87 8.74
#